data_AF-A0A453IMK8-F1
#
_entry.id   AF-A0A453IMK8-F1
#
_cell.length_a   1.000
_cell.length_b   1.000
_cell.length_c   1.000
_cell.angle_alpha   90.00
_cell.angle_beta   90.00
_cell.angle_gamma   90.00
#
_symmetry.space_group_name_H-M   'P 1'
#
loop_
_entity.id
_entity.type
_entity.pdbx_description
1 polymer ?
#
loop_
_entity_poly.entity_id
_entity_poly.type
_entity_poly.pdbx_seq_one_letter_code
_entity_poly.pdbx_strand_id
1 'polypeptide(L)'
;PRNLLPEDARTPPETRGMDAKSVTPGAVALILANPTPESPDDVPEIVVQVLDLKPIGSRFTFMASDGEAKVKAILSTHFASEVHSGKLQNLGLVRILNYTCNDIPQKTDKMVIITKCEVVSQALDAEIKSEVKIEEPAALMKPKEEAAVLSKPIGGAPAAIMLKPRHDVKSASQIVSEQRGNAAPAARLAMTRRVHPLISLNPYQGNWVIKVRVTSKGNLRSYRNARGEGHVFNVELTDEDGTQIQATMFNEPAKKFYPVFELGKVYYISKGSLRIANKQFKTVQNDYEMTLNENAVVEEAEGESFIPPVQYNFVKIDMLGPYVGGRELVDIIGVVQSVSPTLSIRRKIDNESIPKRDIVVADDSNKTVTISLWNDLATTVGEELLDMVDSAPIIAVKSLKVSDFQGVSVSTVGKSTLVINPELPETEKLRAW
;
A
#
# COMPACT_ATOMS: atom_id res chain seq x y z
N PRO A 1 32.38 62.78 7.47
CA PRO A 1 33.61 61.97 7.27
C PRO A 1 33.30 60.48 7.44
N ARG A 2 33.66 59.67 6.43
CA ARG A 2 33.78 58.19 6.38
C ARG A 2 32.92 57.25 7.27
N ASN A 3 32.42 56.23 6.57
CA ASN A 3 32.17 54.84 6.99
C ASN A 3 30.88 54.52 7.77
N LEU A 4 29.86 54.15 6.98
CA LEU A 4 28.86 53.15 7.34
C LEU A 4 29.43 51.74 7.07
N LEU A 5 29.16 50.79 7.97
CA LEU A 5 29.11 49.35 7.71
C LEU A 5 27.99 48.75 8.60
N PRO A 6 26.99 48.05 8.06
CA PRO A 6 25.91 47.44 8.84
C PRO A 6 26.25 46.00 9.29
N GLU A 7 25.45 45.47 10.21
CA GLU A 7 25.58 44.11 10.75
C GLU A 7 25.06 43.03 9.77
N ASP A 8 25.63 41.83 9.83
CA ASP A 8 25.24 40.69 8.98
C ASP A 8 23.84 40.17 9.31
N ALA A 9 22.94 40.24 8.33
CA ALA A 9 21.62 39.62 8.40
C ALA A 9 21.72 38.10 8.22
N ARG A 10 21.15 37.33 9.16
CA ARG A 10 21.13 35.86 9.08
C ARG A 10 20.20 35.40 7.95
N THR A 11 20.74 34.74 6.94
CA THR A 11 19.96 34.06 5.90
C THR A 11 19.35 32.75 6.42
N PRO A 12 18.19 32.32 5.89
CA PRO A 12 17.66 30.98 6.11
C PRO A 12 18.50 29.93 5.35
N PRO A 13 18.44 28.64 5.73
CA PRO A 13 19.26 27.60 5.11
C PRO A 13 18.86 27.36 3.65
N GLU A 14 19.85 27.36 2.76
CA GLU A 14 19.65 27.09 1.33
C GLU A 14 19.27 25.63 1.07
N THR A 15 18.26 25.42 0.23
CA THR A 15 17.93 24.10 -0.32
C THR A 15 19.05 23.63 -1.25
N ARG A 16 19.74 22.55 -0.90
CA ARG A 16 20.77 21.91 -1.75
C ARG A 16 20.17 21.22 -2.99
N GLY A 17 19.71 22.02 -3.95
CA GLY A 17 19.48 21.59 -5.33
C GLY A 17 20.82 21.49 -6.07
N MET A 18 21.48 20.33 -6.02
CA MET A 18 22.64 20.05 -6.87
C MET A 18 22.20 19.30 -8.14
N ASP A 19 22.37 19.96 -9.28
CA ASP A 19 22.23 19.39 -10.62
C ASP A 19 23.38 18.41 -10.92
N ALA A 20 23.22 17.14 -10.56
CA ALA A 20 24.22 16.12 -10.88
C ALA A 20 24.21 15.79 -12.38
N LYS A 21 25.22 16.30 -13.11
CA LYS A 21 25.38 16.11 -14.56
C LYS A 21 26.08 14.80 -14.96
N SER A 22 26.30 13.91 -14.00
CA SER A 22 27.00 12.64 -14.19
C SER A 22 26.38 11.55 -13.32
N VAL A 23 26.48 10.30 -13.77
CA VAL A 23 26.23 9.11 -12.95
C VAL A 23 27.29 8.97 -11.85
N THR A 24 26.91 8.32 -10.74
CA THR A 24 27.81 8.01 -9.61
C THR A 24 28.54 6.69 -9.90
N PRO A 25 29.87 6.68 -10.16
CA PRO A 25 30.57 5.45 -10.52
C PRO A 25 30.51 4.39 -9.43
N GLY A 26 30.32 3.12 -9.82
CA GLY A 26 30.17 2.00 -8.88
C GLY A 26 28.85 1.98 -8.09
N ALA A 27 27.89 2.85 -8.41
CA ALA A 27 26.58 2.85 -7.75
C ALA A 27 25.82 1.52 -7.89
N VAL A 28 25.98 0.79 -9.01
CA VAL A 28 25.40 -0.55 -9.16
C VAL A 28 26.06 -1.54 -8.20
N ALA A 29 27.37 -1.45 -7.99
CA ALA A 29 28.06 -2.28 -7.00
C ALA A 29 27.58 -1.99 -5.56
N LEU A 30 27.37 -0.71 -5.22
CA LEU A 30 26.78 -0.31 -3.92
C LEU A 30 25.35 -0.83 -3.73
N ILE A 31 24.48 -0.68 -4.74
CA ILE A 31 23.11 -1.24 -4.74
C ILE A 31 23.12 -2.76 -4.49
N LEU A 32 24.02 -3.48 -5.16
CA LEU A 32 24.11 -4.94 -5.05
C LEU A 32 24.79 -5.45 -3.78
N ALA A 33 25.51 -4.59 -3.06
CA ALA A 33 26.11 -4.86 -1.76
C ALA A 33 25.15 -4.57 -0.58
N ASN A 34 24.34 -3.50 -0.68
CA ASN A 34 23.36 -3.09 0.34
C ASN A 34 21.92 -3.33 -0.15
N PRO A 35 21.41 -4.58 -0.17
CA PRO A 35 20.17 -4.92 -0.87
C PRO A 35 18.91 -4.22 -0.34
N THR A 36 18.90 -3.78 0.92
CA THR A 36 17.83 -2.97 1.52
C THR A 36 18.45 -1.98 2.53
N PRO A 37 18.57 -0.68 2.21
CA PRO A 37 18.91 0.34 3.21
C PRO A 37 17.75 0.53 4.20
N GLU A 38 18.04 0.57 5.50
CA GLU A 38 17.00 0.73 6.55
C GLU A 38 16.74 2.20 6.93
N SER A 39 17.60 3.13 6.48
CA SER A 39 17.43 4.58 6.57
C SER A 39 17.73 5.27 5.22
N PRO A 40 17.07 6.39 4.86
CA PRO A 40 17.52 7.23 3.74
C PRO A 40 18.92 7.81 3.94
N ASP A 41 19.39 7.96 5.19
CA ASP A 41 20.75 8.45 5.49
C ASP A 41 21.85 7.40 5.22
N ASP A 42 21.49 6.11 5.11
CA ASP A 42 22.39 5.02 4.69
C ASP A 42 22.52 4.92 3.15
N VAL A 43 21.79 5.75 2.40
CA VAL A 43 21.82 5.77 0.93
C VAL A 43 22.78 6.87 0.47
N PRO A 44 24.01 6.54 0.02
CA PRO A 44 24.88 7.53 -0.61
C PRO A 44 24.22 8.07 -1.89
N GLU A 45 24.68 9.23 -2.39
CA GLU A 45 24.04 9.89 -3.55
C GLU A 45 24.21 9.08 -4.85
N ILE A 46 23.28 8.17 -5.08
CA ILE A 46 23.24 7.23 -6.20
C ILE A 46 22.49 7.90 -7.36
N VAL A 47 23.23 8.38 -8.36
CA VAL A 47 22.70 8.86 -9.64
C VAL A 47 23.01 7.83 -10.72
N VAL A 48 21.98 7.33 -11.41
CA VAL A 48 22.10 6.33 -12.48
C VAL A 48 21.40 6.81 -13.76
N GLN A 49 21.89 6.37 -14.91
CA GLN A 49 21.23 6.62 -16.20
C GLN A 49 20.16 5.55 -16.46
N VAL A 50 19.01 6.00 -16.96
CA VAL A 50 17.88 5.16 -17.37
C VAL A 50 18.12 4.65 -18.79
N LEU A 51 18.44 3.37 -18.97
CA LEU A 51 18.58 2.75 -20.31
C LEU A 51 17.47 1.72 -20.55
N ASP A 52 17.06 1.53 -21.82
CA ASP A 52 16.12 0.48 -22.25
C ASP A 52 14.77 0.48 -21.50
N LEU A 53 14.22 1.68 -21.25
CA LEU A 53 12.95 1.88 -20.56
C LEU A 53 11.78 1.24 -21.33
N LYS A 54 11.14 0.22 -20.74
CA LYS A 54 10.11 -0.62 -21.36
C LYS A 54 8.90 -0.85 -20.43
N PRO A 55 7.65 -0.79 -20.93
CA PRO A 55 6.48 -1.17 -20.15
C PRO A 55 6.39 -2.69 -19.97
N ILE A 56 6.00 -3.13 -18.77
CA ILE A 56 5.63 -4.51 -18.42
C ILE A 56 4.32 -4.45 -17.62
N GLY A 57 3.19 -4.59 -18.33
CA GLY A 57 1.86 -4.47 -17.75
C GLY A 57 1.63 -3.04 -17.21
N SER A 58 1.37 -2.92 -15.91
CA SER A 58 1.17 -1.64 -15.21
C SER A 58 2.45 -1.00 -14.66
N ARG A 59 3.62 -1.64 -14.82
CA ARG A 59 4.92 -1.12 -14.34
C ARG A 59 5.90 -0.90 -15.49
N PHE A 60 6.94 -0.13 -15.24
CA PHE A 60 8.06 0.07 -16.17
C PHE A 60 9.31 -0.63 -15.65
N THR A 61 10.05 -1.27 -16.55
CA THR A 61 11.39 -1.79 -16.29
C THR A 61 12.41 -0.96 -17.08
N PHE A 62 13.63 -0.87 -16.58
CA PHE A 62 14.76 -0.28 -17.30
C PHE A 62 16.05 -0.93 -16.83
N MET A 63 17.14 -0.70 -17.55
CA MET A 63 18.50 -1.01 -17.11
C MET A 63 19.08 0.24 -16.45
N ALA A 64 19.28 0.20 -15.13
CA ALA A 64 20.01 1.23 -14.42
C ALA A 64 21.51 1.06 -14.70
N SER A 65 22.15 2.13 -15.17
CA SER A 65 23.57 2.16 -15.56
C SER A 65 24.33 3.21 -14.74
N ASP A 66 25.47 2.83 -14.17
CA ASP A 66 26.40 3.76 -13.49
C ASP A 66 27.61 4.15 -14.36
N GLY A 67 27.62 3.72 -15.62
CA GLY A 67 28.67 3.97 -16.61
C GLY A 67 29.69 2.84 -16.75
N GLU A 68 29.78 1.96 -15.75
CA GLU A 68 30.67 0.78 -15.71
C GLU A 68 29.85 -0.52 -15.73
N ALA A 69 28.83 -0.60 -14.88
CA ALA A 69 27.95 -1.75 -14.69
C ALA A 69 26.48 -1.41 -14.96
N LYS A 70 25.67 -2.45 -15.18
CA LYS A 70 24.23 -2.34 -15.48
C LYS A 70 23.43 -3.37 -14.71
N VAL A 71 22.34 -2.94 -14.09
CA VAL A 71 21.41 -3.81 -13.35
C VAL A 71 19.97 -3.59 -13.80
N LYS A 72 19.17 -4.65 -13.81
CA LYS A 72 17.76 -4.55 -14.22
C LYS A 72 16.90 -3.99 -13.09
N ALA A 73 16.30 -2.84 -13.35
CA ALA A 73 15.41 -2.13 -12.43
C ALA A 73 13.93 -2.27 -12.83
N ILE A 74 13.05 -2.16 -11.84
CA ILE A 74 11.61 -1.89 -11.98
C ILE A 74 11.30 -0.60 -11.22
N LEU A 75 10.55 0.31 -11.86
CA LEU A 75 9.95 1.46 -11.20
C LEU A 75 8.66 1.04 -10.47
N SER A 76 8.43 1.61 -9.30
CA SER A 76 7.11 1.57 -8.65
C SER A 76 6.04 2.25 -9.51
N THR A 77 4.78 1.83 -9.37
CA THR A 77 3.65 2.30 -10.18
C THR A 77 3.39 3.81 -10.07
N HIS A 78 3.78 4.44 -8.96
CA HIS A 78 3.63 5.89 -8.77
C HIS A 78 4.35 6.70 -9.86
N PHE A 79 5.53 6.25 -10.30
CA PHE A 79 6.32 6.92 -11.36
C PHE A 79 5.77 6.71 -12.77
N ALA A 80 4.61 6.04 -12.93
CA ALA A 80 3.96 5.94 -14.23
C ALA A 80 3.55 7.32 -14.77
N SER A 81 3.17 8.27 -13.92
CA SER A 81 2.82 9.63 -14.35
C SER A 81 4.03 10.36 -14.94
N GLU A 82 5.18 10.25 -14.30
CA GLU A 82 6.46 10.84 -14.70
C GLU A 82 6.97 10.26 -16.03
N VAL A 83 6.72 8.97 -16.28
CA VAL A 83 7.03 8.34 -17.57
C VAL A 83 6.07 8.81 -18.67
N HIS A 84 4.75 8.78 -18.45
CA HIS A 84 3.78 9.21 -19.46
C HIS A 84 3.84 10.73 -19.77
N SER A 85 4.29 11.54 -18.82
CA SER A 85 4.53 12.99 -19.01
C SER A 85 5.93 13.32 -19.57
N GLY A 86 6.76 12.31 -19.88
CA GLY A 86 8.08 12.49 -20.47
C GLY A 86 9.16 13.04 -19.52
N LYS A 87 8.86 13.22 -18.24
CA LYS A 87 9.83 13.63 -17.22
C LYS A 87 10.89 12.55 -17.00
N LEU A 88 10.46 11.29 -16.85
CA LEU A 88 11.34 10.12 -16.74
C LEU A 88 11.34 9.37 -18.06
N GLN A 89 12.46 9.46 -18.79
CA GLN A 89 12.60 8.95 -20.15
C GLN A 89 13.95 8.24 -20.32
N ASN A 90 14.08 7.45 -21.40
CA ASN A 90 15.32 6.77 -21.76
C ASN A 90 16.45 7.80 -21.96
N LEU A 91 17.68 7.43 -21.58
CA LEU A 91 18.89 8.27 -21.46
C LEU A 91 18.84 9.38 -20.38
N GLY A 92 17.75 9.53 -19.62
CA GLY A 92 17.66 10.48 -18.49
C GLY A 92 18.46 10.04 -17.25
N LEU A 93 18.73 10.99 -16.35
CA LEU A 93 19.41 10.72 -15.07
C LEU A 93 18.41 10.72 -13.91
N VAL A 94 18.47 9.69 -13.06
CA VAL A 94 17.65 9.59 -11.84
C VAL A 94 18.52 9.37 -10.60
N ARG A 95 18.24 10.12 -9.53
CA ARG A 95 18.77 9.90 -8.18
C ARG A 95 17.88 8.89 -7.48
N ILE A 96 18.44 7.74 -7.09
CA ILE A 96 17.70 6.74 -6.31
C ILE A 96 17.76 7.15 -4.83
N LEU A 97 16.59 7.33 -4.22
CA LEU A 97 16.45 7.65 -2.79
C LEU A 97 16.10 6.42 -1.95
N ASN A 98 15.40 5.44 -2.53
CA ASN A 98 15.06 4.18 -1.87
C ASN A 98 14.87 3.07 -2.92
N TYR A 99 15.38 1.87 -2.61
CA TYR A 99 15.32 0.68 -3.45
C TYR A 99 15.28 -0.61 -2.62
N THR A 100 14.96 -1.72 -3.28
CA THR A 100 14.94 -3.07 -2.70
C THR A 100 15.46 -4.05 -3.74
N CYS A 101 16.54 -4.77 -3.43
CA CYS A 101 17.07 -5.81 -4.30
C CYS A 101 16.45 -7.17 -3.98
N ASN A 102 15.87 -7.81 -4.99
CA ASN A 102 15.37 -9.18 -4.92
C ASN A 102 16.26 -10.10 -5.77
N ASP A 103 16.81 -11.13 -5.14
CA ASP A 103 17.43 -12.26 -5.84
C ASP A 103 16.31 -13.17 -6.41
N ILE A 104 16.41 -13.54 -7.69
CA ILE A 104 15.45 -14.42 -8.37
C ILE A 104 15.95 -15.86 -8.27
N PRO A 105 15.36 -16.76 -7.45
CA PRO A 105 15.74 -18.17 -7.47
C PRO A 105 15.50 -18.74 -8.89
N GLN A 106 16.51 -19.42 -9.43
CA GLN A 106 16.66 -19.90 -10.83
C GLN A 106 17.28 -18.93 -11.86
N LYS A 107 17.69 -17.70 -11.49
CA LYS A 107 18.50 -16.84 -12.38
C LYS A 107 19.62 -16.09 -11.64
N THR A 108 20.74 -15.89 -12.31
CA THR A 108 21.87 -15.08 -11.83
C THR A 108 21.62 -13.57 -11.90
N ASP A 109 20.54 -13.15 -12.56
CA ASP A 109 20.19 -11.75 -12.78
C ASP A 109 19.53 -11.16 -11.52
N LYS A 110 20.31 -10.43 -10.71
CA LYS A 110 19.76 -9.65 -9.58
C LYS A 110 18.84 -8.54 -10.09
N MET A 111 17.70 -8.33 -9.42
CA MET A 111 16.71 -7.33 -9.81
C MET A 111 16.50 -6.29 -8.72
N VAL A 112 16.50 -5.01 -9.12
CA VAL A 112 16.29 -3.86 -8.24
C VAL A 112 14.87 -3.34 -8.42
N ILE A 113 14.14 -3.13 -7.32
CA ILE A 113 12.86 -2.44 -7.29
C ILE A 113 13.12 -1.05 -6.73
N ILE A 114 12.92 0.00 -7.52
CA ILE A 114 13.09 1.39 -7.09
C ILE A 114 11.75 1.88 -6.52
N THR A 115 11.74 2.10 -5.21
CA THR A 115 10.57 2.54 -4.44
C THR A 115 10.46 4.06 -4.44
N LYS A 116 11.59 4.79 -4.42
CA LYS A 116 11.64 6.25 -4.53
C LYS A 116 12.86 6.73 -5.33
N CYS A 117 12.64 7.59 -6.33
CA CYS A 117 13.69 8.27 -7.08
C CYS A 117 13.26 9.69 -7.48
N GLU A 118 14.24 10.56 -7.73
CA GLU A 118 14.07 11.90 -8.29
C GLU A 118 14.69 11.96 -9.68
N VAL A 119 14.08 12.70 -10.62
CA VAL A 119 14.69 12.98 -11.92
C VAL A 119 15.67 14.15 -11.76
N VAL A 120 16.94 13.93 -12.09
CA VAL A 120 18.01 14.95 -11.98
C VAL A 120 18.31 15.60 -13.33
N SER A 121 18.11 14.87 -14.44
CA SER A 121 18.25 15.43 -15.78
C SER A 121 17.29 14.77 -16.77
N GLN A 122 16.89 15.53 -17.78
CA GLN A 122 16.15 15.04 -18.95
C GLN A 122 17.05 14.10 -19.79
N ALA A 123 16.51 13.52 -20.87
CA ALA A 123 17.27 12.61 -21.72
C ALA A 123 18.56 13.27 -22.24
N LEU A 124 19.69 12.60 -22.02
CA LEU A 124 20.98 12.96 -22.62
C LEU A 124 21.04 12.42 -24.06
N ASP A 125 21.77 13.09 -24.94
CA ASP A 125 21.93 12.66 -26.35
C ASP A 125 22.69 11.33 -26.52
N ALA A 126 23.34 10.83 -25.46
CA ALA A 126 24.15 9.63 -25.47
C ALA A 126 24.08 8.81 -24.17
N GLU A 127 24.42 7.53 -24.31
CA GLU A 127 24.73 6.62 -23.20
C GLU A 127 26.07 7.01 -22.57
N ILE A 128 26.11 7.27 -21.26
CA ILE A 128 27.35 7.54 -20.54
C ILE A 128 28.14 6.23 -20.42
N LYS A 129 29.37 6.24 -20.93
CA LYS A 129 30.36 5.16 -20.81
C LYS A 129 31.62 5.74 -20.19
N SER A 130 32.18 5.05 -19.20
CA SER A 130 33.55 5.34 -18.74
C SER A 130 34.53 4.94 -19.85
N GLU A 131 35.06 5.92 -20.59
CA GLU A 131 35.91 5.67 -21.76
C GLU A 131 37.33 5.20 -21.35
N VAL A 132 37.45 3.90 -21.09
CA VAL A 132 38.76 3.24 -20.97
C VAL A 132 39.29 2.95 -22.37
N LYS A 133 40.19 3.80 -22.86
CA LYS A 133 40.97 3.54 -24.07
C LYS A 133 41.78 2.25 -23.94
N ILE A 134 41.39 1.22 -24.67
CA ILE A 134 42.25 0.11 -25.07
C ILE A 134 42.07 -0.08 -26.58
N GLU A 135 43.16 0.03 -27.32
CA GLU A 135 43.18 -0.14 -28.77
C GLU A 135 43.16 -1.65 -29.11
N GLU A 136 42.44 -2.04 -30.16
CA GLU A 136 42.57 -3.40 -30.71
C GLU A 136 43.99 -3.60 -31.28
N PRO A 137 44.49 -4.85 -31.33
CA PRO A 137 44.38 -5.50 -32.63
C PRO A 137 44.05 -7.00 -32.60
N ALA A 138 43.15 -7.37 -33.53
CA ALA A 138 43.12 -8.60 -34.32
C ALA A 138 42.99 -9.99 -33.62
N ALA A 139 42.06 -10.78 -34.16
CA ALA A 139 41.83 -12.19 -33.81
C ALA A 139 42.89 -13.14 -34.42
N LEU A 140 43.02 -14.36 -33.85
CA LEU A 140 42.77 -15.62 -34.62
C LEU A 140 42.59 -16.89 -33.74
N MET A 141 41.61 -17.73 -34.11
CA MET A 141 41.46 -19.20 -33.92
C MET A 141 41.68 -19.91 -32.55
N LYS A 142 40.77 -20.87 -32.27
CA LYS A 142 41.01 -22.08 -31.46
C LYS A 142 41.50 -23.23 -32.36
N PRO A 143 42.10 -24.29 -31.80
CA PRO A 143 41.37 -25.57 -31.77
C PRO A 143 41.54 -26.40 -30.48
N LYS A 144 40.90 -27.59 -30.47
CA LYS A 144 41.11 -28.73 -29.55
C LYS A 144 42.48 -29.40 -29.88
N GLU A 145 43.03 -30.45 -29.26
CA GLU A 145 42.60 -31.58 -28.39
C GLU A 145 43.89 -32.05 -27.61
N GLU A 146 43.99 -33.01 -26.68
CA GLU A 146 43.05 -33.95 -26.03
C GLU A 146 43.43 -34.18 -24.54
N ALA A 147 44.02 -35.33 -24.17
CA ALA A 147 44.31 -35.73 -22.79
C ALA A 147 45.50 -36.73 -22.69
N ALA A 148 46.13 -36.84 -21.51
CA ALA A 148 47.06 -37.90 -21.12
C ALA A 148 47.03 -38.11 -19.59
N VAL A 149 47.32 -39.32 -19.10
CA VAL A 149 47.03 -39.74 -17.70
C VAL A 149 48.14 -40.66 -17.14
N LEU A 150 48.37 -40.60 -15.82
CA LEU A 150 49.27 -41.45 -14.99
C LEU A 150 50.78 -41.28 -15.28
N SER A 151 51.69 -41.28 -14.29
CA SER A 151 51.76 -42.20 -13.14
C SER A 151 52.62 -41.66 -11.96
N LYS A 152 52.68 -42.43 -10.86
CA LYS A 152 53.51 -42.29 -9.63
C LYS A 152 54.26 -43.63 -9.44
N PRO A 153 55.44 -43.72 -8.75
CA PRO A 153 55.41 -43.90 -7.29
C PRO A 153 56.66 -43.53 -6.42
N ILE A 154 56.38 -43.24 -5.14
CA ILE A 154 57.08 -43.66 -3.88
C ILE A 154 58.59 -43.34 -3.66
N GLY A 155 58.90 -42.76 -2.47
CA GLY A 155 60.12 -43.07 -1.72
C GLY A 155 60.63 -41.99 -0.73
N GLY A 156 60.71 -42.31 0.57
CA GLY A 156 61.62 -41.62 1.53
C GLY A 156 61.00 -40.72 2.61
N ALA A 157 61.17 -41.12 3.88
CA ALA A 157 60.98 -40.36 5.13
C ALA A 157 61.89 -41.05 6.20
N PRO A 158 62.02 -40.60 7.48
CA PRO A 158 61.40 -39.44 8.14
C PRO A 158 62.36 -38.57 9.02
N ALA A 159 61.85 -37.46 9.56
CA ALA A 159 62.26 -36.93 10.88
C ALA A 159 61.17 -35.97 11.42
N ALA A 160 60.72 -36.14 12.66
CA ALA A 160 59.74 -35.25 13.31
C ALA A 160 59.89 -35.27 14.83
N ILE A 161 59.72 -34.12 15.50
CA ILE A 161 59.85 -33.99 16.97
C ILE A 161 58.63 -33.26 17.56
N MET A 162 57.88 -34.01 18.38
CA MET A 162 57.12 -33.62 19.58
C MET A 162 56.62 -32.16 19.69
N LEU A 163 55.35 -31.86 19.39
CA LEU A 163 54.15 -31.97 20.26
C LEU A 163 54.08 -31.01 21.48
N LYS A 164 53.03 -30.18 21.48
CA LYS A 164 52.25 -29.72 22.65
C LYS A 164 50.74 -29.59 22.25
N PRO A 165 49.79 -29.49 23.19
CA PRO A 165 48.51 -30.20 23.06
C PRO A 165 47.41 -29.52 22.23
N ARG A 166 46.41 -30.32 21.86
CA ARG A 166 45.19 -29.95 21.12
C ARG A 166 44.14 -29.32 22.05
N HIS A 167 43.31 -28.45 21.49
CA HIS A 167 41.98 -28.10 22.03
C HIS A 167 40.91 -28.67 21.08
N ASP A 168 39.88 -29.29 21.63
CA ASP A 168 38.76 -29.82 20.85
C ASP A 168 37.80 -28.71 20.41
N VAL A 169 37.50 -28.68 19.11
CA VAL A 169 36.53 -27.75 18.53
C VAL A 169 35.13 -28.34 18.70
N LYS A 170 34.35 -27.80 19.64
CA LYS A 170 32.93 -28.19 19.80
C LYS A 170 32.08 -27.64 18.67
N SER A 171 31.10 -28.43 18.24
CA SER A 171 30.22 -28.10 17.12
C SER A 171 29.17 -27.02 17.48
N ALA A 172 28.76 -26.23 16.49
CA ALA A 172 27.87 -25.07 16.66
C ALA A 172 26.47 -25.41 17.21
N SER A 173 26.08 -26.69 17.22
CA SER A 173 24.78 -27.16 17.71
C SER A 173 24.54 -26.99 19.23
N GLN A 174 25.58 -26.80 20.04
CA GLN A 174 25.42 -26.65 21.50
C GLN A 174 25.18 -25.21 21.99
N ILE A 175 25.39 -24.19 21.16
CA ILE A 175 25.15 -22.78 21.55
C ILE A 175 23.64 -22.46 21.59
N VAL A 176 22.82 -23.22 20.85
CA VAL A 176 21.38 -22.97 20.67
C VAL A 176 20.53 -23.40 21.87
N SER A 177 21.06 -24.24 22.78
CA SER A 177 20.30 -24.83 23.88
C SER A 177 20.24 -24.00 25.18
N GLU A 178 21.22 -23.13 25.45
CA GLU A 178 21.39 -22.53 26.79
C GLU A 178 20.70 -21.17 27.00
N GLN A 179 20.19 -20.51 25.94
CA GLN A 179 19.42 -19.26 26.08
C GLN A 179 17.91 -19.46 26.37
N ARG A 180 17.46 -20.68 26.73
CA ARG A 180 16.07 -20.94 27.14
C ARG A 180 15.75 -20.61 28.61
N GLY A 181 16.63 -19.92 29.33
CA GLY A 181 16.51 -19.69 30.78
C GLY A 181 15.63 -18.51 31.23
N ASN A 182 15.63 -17.36 30.52
CA ASN A 182 15.11 -16.10 31.07
C ASN A 182 13.84 -15.61 30.36
N ALA A 183 12.67 -16.05 30.82
CA ALA A 183 11.37 -15.57 30.35
C ALA A 183 10.81 -14.43 31.24
N ALA A 184 10.81 -13.20 30.74
CA ALA A 184 10.14 -12.05 31.37
C ALA A 184 9.94 -10.89 30.37
N PRO A 185 8.85 -10.09 30.53
CA PRO A 185 7.45 -10.48 30.38
C PRO A 185 6.93 -10.15 28.95
N ALA A 186 5.62 -10.30 28.71
CA ALA A 186 5.00 -10.22 27.38
C ALA A 186 5.19 -8.90 26.61
N ALA A 187 5.58 -7.79 27.27
CA ALA A 187 5.75 -6.48 26.66
C ALA A 187 6.77 -6.42 25.49
N ARG A 188 7.71 -7.37 25.39
CA ARG A 188 8.70 -7.41 24.30
C ARG A 188 8.17 -7.91 22.95
N LEU A 189 6.92 -8.35 22.84
CA LEU A 189 6.31 -8.76 21.57
C LEU A 189 5.84 -7.56 20.70
N ALA A 190 6.01 -6.33 21.18
CA ALA A 190 5.56 -5.09 20.55
C ALA A 190 6.60 -4.42 19.62
N MET A 191 7.82 -4.96 19.48
CA MET A 191 8.86 -4.39 18.60
C MET A 191 9.19 -5.35 17.44
N THR A 192 9.58 -4.75 16.30
CA THR A 192 9.90 -5.42 15.02
C THR A 192 8.78 -6.23 14.35
N ARG A 193 7.53 -5.75 14.38
CA ARG A 193 6.54 -6.13 13.36
C ARG A 193 6.90 -5.42 12.05
N ARG A 194 7.50 -6.13 11.08
CA ARG A 194 7.70 -5.59 9.73
C ARG A 194 6.34 -5.45 9.05
N VAL A 195 5.83 -4.22 9.02
CA VAL A 195 4.58 -3.85 8.34
C VAL A 195 4.84 -3.75 6.85
N HIS A 196 3.90 -4.27 6.05
CA HIS A 196 3.87 -4.17 4.60
C HIS A 196 2.72 -3.26 4.18
N PRO A 197 2.92 -2.32 3.23
CA PRO A 197 1.82 -1.56 2.64
C PRO A 197 0.99 -2.47 1.73
N LEU A 198 -0.31 -2.20 1.60
CA LEU A 198 -1.28 -3.02 0.86
C LEU A 198 -0.89 -3.18 -0.62
N ILE A 199 -0.25 -2.18 -1.21
CA ILE A 199 0.23 -2.20 -2.60
C ILE A 199 1.36 -3.23 -2.84
N SER A 200 2.08 -3.64 -1.77
CA SER A 200 3.13 -4.67 -1.85
C SER A 200 2.59 -6.11 -1.74
N LEU A 201 1.36 -6.28 -1.26
CA LEU A 201 0.75 -7.58 -1.03
C LEU A 201 0.53 -8.34 -2.34
N ASN A 202 0.77 -9.65 -2.31
CA ASN A 202 0.55 -10.54 -3.45
C ASN A 202 0.13 -11.94 -3.00
N PRO A 203 -0.62 -12.72 -3.81
CA PRO A 203 -1.11 -14.05 -3.44
C PRO A 203 -0.06 -15.12 -3.10
N TYR A 204 1.21 -14.89 -3.41
CA TYR A 204 2.29 -15.86 -3.21
C TYR A 204 3.10 -15.60 -1.93
N GLN A 205 2.97 -14.41 -1.34
CA GLN A 205 3.63 -14.06 -0.09
C GLN A 205 2.82 -14.57 1.10
N GLY A 206 3.25 -15.69 1.68
CA GLY A 206 2.59 -16.31 2.84
C GLY A 206 2.89 -15.64 4.19
N ASN A 207 3.88 -14.75 4.27
CA ASN A 207 4.23 -14.01 5.48
C ASN A 207 4.19 -12.49 5.22
N TRP A 208 3.22 -11.84 5.85
CA TRP A 208 3.07 -10.38 5.89
C TRP A 208 2.27 -10.01 7.15
N VAL A 209 2.55 -8.81 7.65
CA VAL A 209 1.71 -8.08 8.59
C VAL A 209 1.38 -6.75 7.93
N ILE A 210 0.13 -6.31 7.98
CA ILE A 210 -0.30 -4.98 7.54
C ILE A 210 -0.86 -4.20 8.73
N LYS A 211 -0.87 -2.87 8.63
CA LYS A 211 -1.48 -1.95 9.58
C LYS A 211 -2.55 -1.17 8.82
N VAL A 212 -3.82 -1.29 9.21
CA VAL A 212 -4.96 -0.78 8.44
C VAL A 212 -6.08 -0.23 9.33
N ARG A 213 -6.70 0.86 8.89
CA ARG A 213 -7.96 1.38 9.45
C ARG A 213 -9.15 0.70 8.77
N VAL A 214 -10.20 0.37 9.54
CA VAL A 214 -11.49 -0.03 8.97
C VAL A 214 -12.23 1.22 8.49
N THR A 215 -12.47 1.32 7.19
CA THR A 215 -13.15 2.47 6.56
C THR A 215 -14.59 2.16 6.13
N SER A 216 -14.94 0.88 5.95
CA SER A 216 -16.33 0.41 5.86
C SER A 216 -16.47 -0.99 6.47
N LYS A 217 -17.66 -1.30 7.01
CA LYS A 217 -18.00 -2.59 7.63
C LYS A 217 -19.41 -2.98 7.18
N GLY A 218 -19.49 -4.01 6.34
CA GLY A 218 -20.75 -4.62 5.93
C GLY A 218 -21.32 -5.55 7.00
N ASN A 219 -22.65 -5.61 7.05
CA ASN A 219 -23.41 -6.36 8.04
C ASN A 219 -23.16 -7.88 7.90
N LEU A 220 -23.31 -8.62 9.00
CA LEU A 220 -23.16 -10.08 9.01
C LEU A 220 -24.37 -10.75 8.32
N ARG A 221 -24.16 -11.25 7.11
CA ARG A 221 -25.20 -11.84 6.26
C ARG A 221 -25.13 -13.37 6.28
N SER A 222 -26.26 -14.03 6.50
CA SER A 222 -26.37 -15.47 6.26
C SER A 222 -26.52 -15.78 4.77
N TYR A 223 -25.95 -16.90 4.31
CA TYR A 223 -26.13 -17.40 2.95
C TYR A 223 -26.36 -18.90 2.97
N ARG A 224 -27.10 -19.42 1.98
CA ARG A 224 -27.32 -20.86 1.80
C ARG A 224 -27.02 -21.28 0.38
N ASN A 225 -26.20 -22.32 0.20
CA ASN A 225 -25.84 -22.87 -1.09
C ASN A 225 -25.84 -24.41 -1.04
N ALA A 226 -25.51 -25.07 -2.16
CA ALA A 226 -25.53 -26.53 -2.28
C ALA A 226 -24.51 -27.27 -1.37
N ARG A 227 -23.58 -26.56 -0.71
CA ARG A 227 -22.62 -27.10 0.26
C ARG A 227 -23.00 -26.84 1.72
N GLY A 228 -24.10 -26.13 1.97
CA GLY A 228 -24.61 -25.83 3.31
C GLY A 228 -25.07 -24.39 3.52
N GLU A 229 -25.37 -24.06 4.76
CA GLU A 229 -25.60 -22.69 5.23
C GLU A 229 -24.32 -22.13 5.86
N GLY A 230 -24.06 -20.85 5.65
CA GLY A 230 -22.87 -20.16 6.12
C GLY A 230 -23.18 -18.71 6.46
N HIS A 231 -22.20 -18.00 6.99
CA HIS A 231 -22.30 -16.56 7.29
C HIS A 231 -21.15 -15.84 6.59
N VAL A 232 -21.36 -14.60 6.15
CA VAL A 232 -20.34 -13.78 5.50
C VAL A 232 -20.47 -12.33 5.92
N PHE A 233 -19.35 -11.68 6.18
CA PHE A 233 -19.28 -10.22 6.20
C PHE A 233 -18.02 -9.74 5.48
N ASN A 234 -18.03 -8.47 5.11
CA ASN A 234 -16.97 -7.83 4.34
C ASN A 234 -16.61 -6.48 4.99
N VAL A 235 -15.33 -6.16 5.02
CA VAL A 235 -14.81 -4.87 5.48
C VAL A 235 -13.97 -4.24 4.37
N GLU A 236 -13.96 -2.91 4.34
CA GLU A 236 -13.03 -2.13 3.54
C GLU A 236 -11.97 -1.58 4.51
N LEU A 237 -10.71 -1.82 4.15
CA LEU A 237 -9.52 -1.55 4.94
C LEU A 237 -8.67 -0.54 4.18
N THR A 238 -7.99 0.36 4.89
CA THR A 238 -7.16 1.40 4.28
C THR A 238 -5.85 1.54 5.07
N ASP A 239 -4.71 1.60 4.38
CA ASP A 239 -3.39 1.77 4.99
C ASP A 239 -2.93 3.24 5.00
N GLU A 240 -1.71 3.49 5.50
CA GLU A 240 -1.13 4.82 5.60
C GLU A 240 -0.85 5.50 4.26
N ASP A 241 -0.61 4.72 3.19
CA ASP A 241 -0.52 5.21 1.80
C ASP A 241 -1.89 5.58 1.21
N GLY A 242 -2.99 5.34 1.92
CA GLY A 242 -4.35 5.52 1.41
C GLY A 242 -4.80 4.41 0.44
N THR A 243 -4.00 3.36 0.27
CA THR A 243 -4.39 2.18 -0.53
C THR A 243 -5.55 1.49 0.18
N GLN A 244 -6.56 1.06 -0.59
CA GLN A 244 -7.72 0.37 -0.05
C GLN A 244 -7.69 -1.12 -0.41
N ILE A 245 -8.20 -1.99 0.46
CA ILE A 245 -8.47 -3.40 0.13
C ILE A 245 -9.78 -3.86 0.77
N GLN A 246 -10.51 -4.75 0.09
CA GLN A 246 -11.66 -5.42 0.68
C GLN A 246 -11.22 -6.75 1.29
N ALA A 247 -11.53 -6.97 2.56
CA ALA A 247 -11.39 -8.26 3.21
C ALA A 247 -12.77 -8.88 3.46
N THR A 248 -12.89 -10.18 3.18
CA THR A 248 -14.11 -10.96 3.38
C THR A 248 -13.84 -12.09 4.38
N MET A 249 -14.80 -12.35 5.26
CA MET A 249 -14.72 -13.39 6.28
C MET A 249 -15.93 -14.31 6.14
N PHE A 250 -15.70 -15.62 6.13
CA PHE A 250 -16.74 -16.63 6.01
C PHE A 250 -16.88 -17.44 7.31
N ASN A 251 -18.08 -17.96 7.57
CA ASN A 251 -18.40 -18.94 8.61
C ASN A 251 -17.87 -18.58 10.03
N GLU A 252 -16.95 -19.36 10.57
CA GLU A 252 -16.42 -19.15 11.92
C GLU A 252 -15.56 -17.89 12.03
N PRO A 253 -14.60 -17.61 11.10
CA PRO A 253 -13.99 -16.30 10.96
C PRO A 253 -14.99 -15.14 10.88
N ALA A 254 -16.14 -15.31 10.20
CA ALA A 254 -17.17 -14.27 10.15
C ALA A 254 -17.71 -13.96 11.55
N LYS A 255 -18.09 -14.97 12.32
CA LYS A 255 -18.61 -14.81 13.69
C LYS A 255 -17.53 -14.33 14.68
N LYS A 256 -16.28 -14.79 14.52
CA LYS A 256 -15.13 -14.43 15.35
C LYS A 256 -14.72 -12.97 15.19
N PHE A 257 -14.62 -12.48 13.95
CA PHE A 257 -14.07 -11.14 13.68
C PHE A 257 -15.12 -10.03 13.57
N TYR A 258 -16.41 -10.34 13.39
CA TYR A 258 -17.47 -9.32 13.34
C TYR A 258 -17.57 -8.42 14.59
N PRO A 259 -17.43 -8.92 15.84
CA PRO A 259 -17.38 -8.06 17.01
C PRO A 259 -16.02 -7.38 17.24
N VAL A 260 -14.94 -7.87 16.59
CA VAL A 260 -13.57 -7.34 16.78
C VAL A 260 -13.31 -6.11 15.91
N PHE A 261 -13.85 -6.07 14.69
CA PHE A 261 -13.70 -4.91 13.80
C PHE A 261 -14.75 -3.83 14.08
N GLU A 262 -14.31 -2.65 14.47
CA GLU A 262 -15.12 -1.43 14.60
C GLU A 262 -14.71 -0.42 13.51
N LEU A 263 -15.60 0.50 13.16
CA LEU A 263 -15.31 1.57 12.18
C LEU A 263 -14.30 2.58 12.75
N GLY A 264 -13.40 3.10 11.92
CA GLY A 264 -12.42 4.13 12.31
C GLY A 264 -11.22 3.61 13.12
N LYS A 265 -11.34 2.47 13.82
CA LYS A 265 -10.23 1.82 14.52
C LYS A 265 -9.16 1.27 13.57
N VAL A 266 -7.93 1.18 14.08
CA VAL A 266 -6.74 0.67 13.38
C VAL A 266 -6.38 -0.72 13.92
N TYR A 267 -6.01 -1.63 13.04
CA TYR A 267 -5.67 -3.01 13.36
C TYR A 267 -4.39 -3.46 12.64
N TYR A 268 -3.61 -4.31 13.31
CA TYR A 268 -2.64 -5.16 12.63
C TYR A 268 -3.34 -6.44 12.16
N ILE A 269 -3.15 -6.78 10.88
CA ILE A 269 -3.71 -8.01 10.28
C ILE A 269 -2.56 -8.84 9.68
N SER A 270 -2.58 -10.15 9.89
CA SER A 270 -1.62 -11.08 9.28
C SER A 270 -2.25 -12.44 8.96
N LYS A 271 -1.57 -13.23 8.12
CA LYS A 271 -1.94 -14.60 7.73
C LYS A 271 -3.30 -14.72 7.01
N GLY A 272 -3.76 -13.65 6.37
CA GLY A 272 -4.88 -13.69 5.42
C GLY A 272 -4.49 -14.39 4.11
N SER A 273 -5.49 -14.80 3.33
CA SER A 273 -5.30 -15.31 1.96
C SER A 273 -5.67 -14.20 0.96
N LEU A 274 -4.81 -13.92 -0.01
CA LEU A 274 -5.06 -12.95 -1.08
C LEU A 274 -5.49 -13.67 -2.36
N ARG A 275 -6.42 -13.06 -3.09
CA ARG A 275 -6.94 -13.52 -4.39
C ARG A 275 -7.01 -12.35 -5.35
N ILE A 276 -7.12 -12.60 -6.65
CA ILE A 276 -7.39 -11.55 -7.64
C ILE A 276 -8.82 -11.03 -7.41
N ALA A 277 -8.98 -9.71 -7.34
CA ALA A 277 -10.26 -9.05 -7.10
C ALA A 277 -11.25 -9.30 -8.26
N ASN A 278 -12.51 -9.60 -7.94
CA ASN A 278 -13.53 -9.83 -8.94
C ASN A 278 -14.01 -8.48 -9.52
N LYS A 279 -13.60 -8.20 -10.76
CA LYS A 279 -13.96 -6.98 -11.51
C LYS A 279 -15.47 -6.73 -11.64
N GLN A 280 -16.33 -7.73 -11.41
CA GLN A 280 -17.79 -7.58 -11.39
C GLN A 280 -18.33 -6.96 -10.08
N PHE A 281 -17.58 -7.04 -8.98
CA PHE A 281 -18.02 -6.62 -7.63
C PHE A 281 -17.03 -5.67 -6.94
N LYS A 282 -16.03 -5.13 -7.65
CA LYS A 282 -15.03 -4.20 -7.08
C LYS A 282 -15.70 -3.04 -6.36
N THR A 283 -15.56 -3.05 -5.04
CA THR A 283 -15.96 -1.99 -4.10
C THR A 283 -14.89 -0.91 -3.95
N VAL A 284 -13.63 -1.32 -4.04
CA VAL A 284 -12.39 -0.53 -3.84
C VAL A 284 -11.48 -0.61 -5.06
N GLN A 285 -10.56 0.35 -5.22
CA GLN A 285 -9.60 0.40 -6.33
C GLN A 285 -8.35 -0.48 -6.09
N ASN A 286 -8.54 -1.79 -5.88
CA ASN A 286 -7.44 -2.76 -5.75
C ASN A 286 -7.59 -3.90 -6.75
N ASP A 287 -6.49 -4.51 -7.21
CA ASP A 287 -6.50 -5.73 -8.04
C ASP A 287 -6.46 -7.02 -7.21
N TYR A 288 -6.30 -6.94 -5.89
CA TYR A 288 -6.43 -8.05 -4.96
C TYR A 288 -7.59 -7.86 -3.97
N GLU A 289 -8.21 -8.98 -3.59
CA GLU A 289 -9.17 -9.12 -2.49
C GLU A 289 -8.57 -10.04 -1.43
N MET A 290 -8.92 -9.82 -0.17
CA MET A 290 -8.43 -10.58 0.98
C MET A 290 -9.52 -11.48 1.55
N THR A 291 -9.15 -12.68 2.01
CA THR A 291 -9.98 -13.58 2.81
C THR A 291 -9.31 -13.83 4.15
N LEU A 292 -9.98 -13.52 5.27
CA LEU A 292 -9.47 -13.90 6.59
C LEU A 292 -9.99 -15.30 6.96
N ASN A 293 -9.06 -16.24 7.11
CA ASN A 293 -9.34 -17.61 7.52
C ASN A 293 -9.19 -17.74 9.06
N GLU A 294 -9.44 -18.93 9.63
CA GLU A 294 -9.30 -19.18 11.08
C GLU A 294 -7.91 -18.82 11.63
N ASN A 295 -6.87 -19.10 10.83
CA ASN A 295 -5.45 -18.83 11.09
C ASN A 295 -5.07 -17.34 11.00
N ALA A 296 -5.97 -16.46 10.53
CA ALA A 296 -5.70 -15.03 10.50
C ALA A 296 -5.58 -14.47 11.91
N VAL A 297 -4.66 -13.53 12.09
CA VAL A 297 -4.51 -12.77 13.34
C VAL A 297 -4.93 -11.33 13.05
N VAL A 298 -5.81 -10.82 13.91
CA VAL A 298 -6.32 -9.44 13.91
C VAL A 298 -6.14 -8.94 15.34
N GLU A 299 -5.39 -7.86 15.50
CA GLU A 299 -5.10 -7.22 16.79
C GLU A 299 -5.32 -5.72 16.67
N GLU A 300 -5.96 -5.08 17.65
CA GLU A 300 -6.17 -3.63 17.67
C GLU A 300 -4.84 -2.89 17.91
N ALA A 301 -4.63 -1.79 17.19
CA ALA A 301 -3.45 -0.95 17.30
C ALA A 301 -3.77 0.28 18.16
N GLU A 302 -3.88 0.07 19.48
CA GLU A 302 -4.17 1.14 20.45
C GLU A 302 -3.15 2.29 20.32
N GLY A 303 -3.65 3.53 20.17
CA GLY A 303 -2.85 4.76 20.14
C GLY A 303 -2.17 5.13 18.81
N GLU A 304 -2.04 4.24 17.82
CA GLU A 304 -1.33 4.55 16.57
C GLU A 304 -2.24 5.16 15.48
N SER A 305 -2.44 6.48 15.53
CA SER A 305 -3.41 7.21 14.70
C SER A 305 -3.01 7.51 13.24
N PHE A 306 -1.75 7.30 12.84
CA PHE A 306 -1.13 7.87 11.62
C PHE A 306 -1.75 7.49 10.25
N ILE A 307 -2.65 6.52 10.20
CA ILE A 307 -3.40 6.24 8.96
C ILE A 307 -4.31 7.45 8.63
N PRO A 308 -4.47 7.85 7.36
CA PRO A 308 -5.41 8.91 6.99
C PRO A 308 -6.87 8.62 7.43
N PRO A 309 -7.65 9.65 7.80
CA PRO A 309 -9.09 9.50 7.98
C PRO A 309 -9.76 9.11 6.64
N VAL A 310 -11.03 8.69 6.70
CA VAL A 310 -11.82 8.40 5.50
C VAL A 310 -11.86 9.65 4.61
N GLN A 311 -11.21 9.60 3.45
CA GLN A 311 -11.30 10.68 2.46
C GLN A 311 -12.70 10.66 1.82
N TYR A 312 -13.34 11.82 1.74
CA TYR A 312 -14.65 12.01 1.10
C TYR A 312 -14.48 12.86 -0.17
N ASN A 313 -15.17 12.50 -1.25
CA ASN A 313 -15.27 13.31 -2.45
C ASN A 313 -16.67 13.93 -2.54
N PHE A 314 -16.90 14.96 -1.72
CA PHE A 314 -18.25 15.53 -1.53
C PHE A 314 -18.78 16.24 -2.78
N VAL A 315 -19.93 15.79 -3.26
CA VAL A 315 -20.70 16.44 -4.32
C VAL A 315 -21.81 17.28 -3.67
N LYS A 316 -21.91 18.56 -4.04
CA LYS A 316 -22.99 19.47 -3.61
C LYS A 316 -24.34 18.99 -4.11
N ILE A 317 -25.40 19.23 -3.35
CA ILE A 317 -26.74 18.72 -3.66
C ILE A 317 -27.27 19.24 -5.01
N ASP A 318 -27.04 20.52 -5.32
CA ASP A 318 -27.38 21.12 -6.64
C ASP A 318 -26.66 20.42 -7.82
N MET A 319 -25.47 19.85 -7.57
CA MET A 319 -24.62 19.19 -8.57
C MET A 319 -24.86 17.68 -8.72
N LEU A 320 -25.93 17.13 -8.12
CA LEU A 320 -26.25 15.69 -8.22
C LEU A 320 -26.85 15.29 -9.57
N GLY A 321 -27.42 16.23 -10.33
CA GLY A 321 -28.11 15.96 -11.61
C GLY A 321 -27.32 15.11 -12.63
N PRO A 322 -26.04 15.41 -12.92
CA PRO A 322 -25.20 14.63 -13.83
C PRO A 322 -24.95 13.16 -13.42
N TYR A 323 -25.15 12.82 -12.14
CA TYR A 323 -24.92 11.47 -11.61
C TYR A 323 -26.17 10.57 -11.66
N VAL A 324 -27.34 11.13 -12.01
CA VAL A 324 -28.61 10.42 -12.10
C VAL A 324 -28.52 9.25 -13.08
N GLY A 325 -28.82 8.04 -12.62
CA GLY A 325 -28.75 6.81 -13.43
C GLY A 325 -27.32 6.30 -13.69
N GLY A 326 -26.30 6.98 -13.17
CA GLY A 326 -24.90 6.58 -13.28
C GLY A 326 -24.57 5.26 -12.56
N ARG A 327 -23.38 4.75 -12.85
CA ARG A 327 -22.72 3.66 -12.06
C ARG A 327 -21.77 4.17 -11.00
N GLU A 328 -21.39 5.44 -11.09
CA GLU A 328 -20.58 6.12 -10.08
C GLU A 328 -21.39 6.30 -8.79
N LEU A 329 -20.69 6.38 -7.67
CA LEU A 329 -21.26 6.63 -6.36
C LEU A 329 -20.66 7.91 -5.80
N VAL A 330 -21.51 8.80 -5.30
CA VAL A 330 -21.12 10.10 -4.77
C VAL A 330 -20.97 10.04 -3.25
N ASP A 331 -20.20 10.96 -2.68
CA ASP A 331 -20.23 11.23 -1.25
C ASP A 331 -21.00 12.55 -1.03
N ILE A 332 -21.78 12.66 0.04
CA ILE A 332 -22.58 13.85 0.36
C ILE A 332 -22.37 14.21 1.84
N ILE A 333 -22.36 15.51 2.15
CA ILE A 333 -22.44 16.04 3.52
C ILE A 333 -23.55 17.09 3.59
N GLY A 334 -24.31 17.11 4.69
CA GLY A 334 -25.40 18.06 4.88
C GLY A 334 -26.07 17.97 6.24
N VAL A 335 -26.89 18.98 6.55
CA VAL A 335 -27.74 19.07 7.75
C VAL A 335 -29.01 18.25 7.53
N VAL A 336 -29.39 17.39 8.47
CA VAL A 336 -30.67 16.67 8.43
C VAL A 336 -31.81 17.62 8.85
N GLN A 337 -32.79 17.81 7.97
CA GLN A 337 -33.98 18.64 8.23
C GLN A 337 -35.19 17.84 8.71
N SER A 338 -35.34 16.59 8.27
CA SER A 338 -36.41 15.69 8.75
C SER A 338 -36.08 14.23 8.50
N VAL A 339 -36.70 13.35 9.27
CA VAL A 339 -36.51 11.90 9.26
C VAL A 339 -37.88 11.22 9.24
N SER A 340 -38.10 10.27 8.32
CA SER A 340 -39.34 9.49 8.27
C SER A 340 -39.36 8.42 9.36
N PRO A 341 -40.54 7.93 9.77
CA PRO A 341 -40.66 6.62 10.41
C PRO A 341 -40.07 5.51 9.51
N THR A 342 -39.63 4.40 10.11
CA THR A 342 -39.22 3.21 9.33
C THR A 342 -40.42 2.56 8.64
N LEU A 343 -40.30 2.39 7.33
CA LEU A 343 -41.18 1.60 6.49
C LEU A 343 -40.59 0.20 6.28
N SER A 344 -41.42 -0.80 6.00
CA SER A 344 -40.94 -2.13 5.57
C SER A 344 -41.43 -2.43 4.15
N ILE A 345 -40.50 -2.66 3.23
CA ILE A 345 -40.77 -2.86 1.80
C ILE A 345 -40.39 -4.28 1.41
N ARG A 346 -41.35 -5.02 0.84
CA ARG A 346 -41.10 -6.38 0.36
C ARG A 346 -40.39 -6.37 -1.00
N ARG A 347 -39.22 -7.02 -1.07
CA ARG A 347 -38.43 -7.18 -2.29
C ARG A 347 -39.15 -8.13 -3.26
N LYS A 348 -39.43 -7.66 -4.49
CA LYS A 348 -40.22 -8.41 -5.49
C LYS A 348 -39.61 -9.74 -5.96
N ILE A 349 -38.32 -9.99 -5.71
CA ILE A 349 -37.58 -11.16 -6.21
C ILE A 349 -37.80 -12.39 -5.32
N ASP A 350 -37.93 -12.18 -4.02
CA ASP A 350 -37.87 -13.23 -2.98
C ASP A 350 -38.79 -12.97 -1.77
N ASN A 351 -39.56 -11.87 -1.81
CA ASN A 351 -40.54 -11.47 -0.79
C ASN A 351 -39.95 -11.10 0.59
N GLU A 352 -38.63 -10.91 0.70
CA GLU A 352 -37.96 -10.44 1.92
C GLU A 352 -38.44 -9.03 2.29
N SER A 353 -38.77 -8.79 3.56
CA SER A 353 -39.27 -7.50 4.05
C SER A 353 -38.11 -6.64 4.56
N ILE A 354 -37.67 -5.68 3.75
CA ILE A 354 -36.48 -4.85 4.00
C ILE A 354 -36.92 -3.55 4.69
N PRO A 355 -36.33 -3.15 5.84
CA PRO A 355 -36.61 -1.86 6.42
C PRO A 355 -35.96 -0.74 5.58
N LYS A 356 -36.73 0.33 5.38
CA LYS A 356 -36.34 1.56 4.69
C LYS A 356 -36.69 2.76 5.56
N ARG A 357 -35.82 3.76 5.61
CA ARG A 357 -36.11 5.06 6.21
C ARG A 357 -35.64 6.16 5.27
N ASP A 358 -36.45 7.18 5.05
CA ASP A 358 -36.08 8.34 4.24
C ASP A 358 -35.70 9.51 5.15
N ILE A 359 -34.58 10.16 4.84
CA ILE A 359 -34.15 11.39 5.53
C ILE A 359 -34.03 12.52 4.50
N VAL A 360 -34.39 13.74 4.89
CA VAL A 360 -34.22 14.94 4.05
C VAL A 360 -33.02 15.71 4.55
N VAL A 361 -32.06 15.94 3.66
CA VAL A 361 -30.76 16.56 3.94
C VAL A 361 -30.61 17.83 3.11
N ALA A 362 -30.02 18.88 3.70
CA ALA A 362 -29.73 20.14 3.04
C ALA A 362 -28.25 20.52 3.12
N ASP A 363 -27.78 21.34 2.18
CA ASP A 363 -26.44 21.93 2.17
C ASP A 363 -26.48 23.44 1.88
N ASP A 364 -25.31 24.08 1.97
CA ASP A 364 -25.04 25.49 1.66
C ASP A 364 -25.45 25.95 0.24
N SER A 365 -25.81 25.04 -0.67
CA SER A 365 -26.45 25.40 -1.95
C SER A 365 -27.93 25.77 -1.80
N ASN A 366 -28.48 25.65 -0.58
CA ASN A 366 -29.90 25.86 -0.24
C ASN A 366 -30.83 24.89 -1.00
N LYS A 367 -30.31 23.69 -1.33
CA LYS A 367 -31.08 22.58 -1.90
C LYS A 367 -31.30 21.50 -0.85
N THR A 368 -32.40 20.76 -1.00
CA THR A 368 -32.70 19.56 -0.22
C THR A 368 -32.67 18.32 -1.10
N VAL A 369 -32.28 17.18 -0.53
CA VAL A 369 -32.36 15.87 -1.18
C VAL A 369 -32.83 14.80 -0.21
N THR A 370 -33.66 13.89 -0.69
CA THR A 370 -34.10 12.71 0.07
C THR A 370 -33.06 11.60 -0.08
N ILE A 371 -32.51 11.13 1.05
CA ILE A 371 -31.63 9.97 1.12
C ILE A 371 -32.41 8.79 1.71
N SER A 372 -32.54 7.72 0.94
CA SER A 372 -33.10 6.44 1.39
C SER A 372 -32.04 5.59 2.08
N LEU A 373 -32.19 5.40 3.39
CA LEU A 373 -31.47 4.43 4.21
C LEU A 373 -32.15 3.05 4.10
N TRP A 374 -31.36 1.97 4.18
CA TRP A 374 -31.85 0.58 4.05
C TRP A 374 -31.18 -0.37 5.06
N ASN A 375 -31.88 -1.45 5.43
CA ASN A 375 -31.41 -2.46 6.39
C ASN A 375 -31.04 -1.80 7.73
N ASP A 376 -29.97 -2.24 8.39
CA ASP A 376 -29.51 -1.76 9.69
C ASP A 376 -29.37 -0.22 9.73
N LEU A 377 -28.92 0.44 8.65
CA LEU A 377 -28.83 1.91 8.58
C LEU A 377 -30.21 2.59 8.75
N ALA A 378 -31.30 1.93 8.37
CA ALA A 378 -32.65 2.46 8.56
C ALA A 378 -33.21 2.22 9.98
N THR A 379 -32.61 1.33 10.77
CA THR A 379 -33.13 0.89 12.09
C THR A 379 -32.21 1.20 13.27
N THR A 380 -30.92 1.49 13.05
CA THR A 380 -29.99 1.94 14.09
C THR A 380 -29.70 3.43 13.92
N VAL A 381 -28.82 3.78 12.98
CA VAL A 381 -28.44 5.16 12.64
C VAL A 381 -29.67 6.00 12.25
N GLY A 382 -30.62 5.41 11.53
CA GLY A 382 -31.86 6.07 11.15
C GLY A 382 -32.82 6.36 12.32
N GLU A 383 -32.74 5.60 13.43
CA GLU A 383 -33.49 5.86 14.66
C GLU A 383 -32.77 6.92 15.52
N GLU A 384 -31.46 6.80 15.68
CA GLU A 384 -30.60 7.80 16.32
C GLU A 384 -30.78 9.20 15.69
N LEU A 385 -30.85 9.27 14.34
CA LEU A 385 -31.14 10.51 13.62
C LEU A 385 -32.57 11.04 13.80
N LEU A 386 -33.55 10.19 14.10
CA LEU A 386 -34.92 10.64 14.41
C LEU A 386 -34.97 11.25 15.81
N ASP A 387 -34.35 10.59 16.80
CA ASP A 387 -34.31 11.04 18.19
C ASP A 387 -33.55 12.37 18.36
N MET A 388 -32.54 12.65 17.52
CA MET A 388 -31.77 13.90 17.57
C MET A 388 -32.13 14.93 16.49
N VAL A 389 -33.20 14.73 15.70
CA VAL A 389 -33.50 15.60 14.53
C VAL A 389 -33.65 17.09 14.90
N ASP A 390 -34.21 17.39 16.07
CA ASP A 390 -34.39 18.75 16.61
C ASP A 390 -33.06 19.49 16.89
N SER A 391 -31.93 18.76 16.95
CA SER A 391 -30.59 19.31 17.09
C SER A 391 -29.92 19.70 15.75
N ALA A 392 -30.61 19.50 14.62
CA ALA A 392 -30.09 19.71 13.27
C ALA A 392 -28.74 19.00 13.02
N PRO A 393 -28.67 17.66 13.16
CA PRO A 393 -27.41 16.92 13.07
C PRO A 393 -26.84 16.98 11.64
N ILE A 394 -25.54 17.17 11.53
CA ILE A 394 -24.82 17.10 10.25
C ILE A 394 -24.39 15.67 10.03
N ILE A 395 -24.61 15.14 8.82
CA ILE A 395 -24.16 13.80 8.43
C ILE A 395 -23.24 13.87 7.23
N ALA A 396 -22.16 13.08 7.24
CA ALA A 396 -21.42 12.72 6.05
C ALA A 396 -21.77 11.28 5.65
N VAL A 397 -22.06 11.08 4.37
CA VAL A 397 -22.50 9.79 3.82
C VAL A 397 -21.64 9.42 2.63
N LYS A 398 -21.00 8.25 2.67
CA LYS A 398 -20.07 7.77 1.64
C LYS A 398 -20.74 6.79 0.68
N SER A 399 -20.31 6.79 -0.58
CA SER A 399 -20.69 5.82 -1.60
C SER A 399 -22.21 5.67 -1.75
N LEU A 400 -22.89 6.78 -2.00
CA LEU A 400 -24.32 6.86 -2.27
C LEU A 400 -24.63 6.73 -3.77
N LYS A 401 -25.77 6.11 -4.11
CA LYS A 401 -26.27 6.01 -5.48
C LYS A 401 -27.34 7.06 -5.77
N VAL A 402 -27.17 7.86 -6.82
CA VAL A 402 -28.16 8.84 -7.29
C VAL A 402 -29.19 8.19 -8.23
N SER A 403 -30.46 8.61 -8.12
CA SER A 403 -31.59 8.17 -8.96
C SER A 403 -32.52 9.33 -9.31
N ASP A 404 -33.34 9.07 -10.33
CA ASP A 404 -34.40 9.90 -10.91
C ASP A 404 -35.74 9.89 -10.15
N PHE A 405 -35.85 9.14 -9.05
CA PHE A 405 -37.11 8.98 -8.34
C PHE A 405 -37.54 10.29 -7.67
N GLN A 406 -38.74 10.78 -8.03
CA GLN A 406 -39.29 12.07 -7.58
C GLN A 406 -38.41 13.29 -7.91
N GLY A 407 -37.58 13.21 -8.96
CA GLY A 407 -36.69 14.29 -9.39
C GLY A 407 -35.23 13.85 -9.28
N VAL A 408 -34.55 14.30 -8.23
CA VAL A 408 -33.24 13.75 -7.82
C VAL A 408 -33.38 13.22 -6.40
N SER A 409 -33.15 11.93 -6.23
CA SER A 409 -33.12 11.27 -4.92
C SER A 409 -31.90 10.37 -4.81
N VAL A 410 -31.51 10.03 -3.59
CA VAL A 410 -30.27 9.32 -3.34
C VAL A 410 -30.52 8.10 -2.43
N SER A 411 -29.77 7.02 -2.61
CA SER A 411 -29.97 5.76 -1.87
C SER A 411 -28.65 5.23 -1.34
N THR A 412 -28.65 4.75 -0.09
CA THR A 412 -27.57 3.90 0.40
C THR A 412 -27.54 2.58 -0.37
N VAL A 413 -26.34 2.00 -0.48
CA VAL A 413 -26.07 0.65 -0.99
C VAL A 413 -25.32 -0.15 0.08
N GLY A 414 -25.13 -1.45 -0.11
CA GLY A 414 -24.52 -2.35 0.89
C GLY A 414 -23.03 -2.12 1.22
N LYS A 415 -22.45 -0.99 0.81
CA LYS A 415 -21.13 -0.50 1.26
C LYS A 415 -21.12 0.96 1.72
N SER A 416 -22.27 1.65 1.67
CA SER A 416 -22.35 3.05 2.12
C SER A 416 -22.12 3.13 3.62
N THR A 417 -21.35 4.13 4.05
CA THR A 417 -21.19 4.47 5.46
C THR A 417 -21.86 5.82 5.73
N LEU A 418 -22.40 5.99 6.94
CA LEU A 418 -22.97 7.24 7.43
C LEU A 418 -22.30 7.55 8.76
N VAL A 419 -21.79 8.78 8.91
CA VAL A 419 -21.21 9.28 10.16
C VAL A 419 -21.97 10.53 10.58
N ILE A 420 -22.45 10.53 11.82
CA ILE A 420 -23.17 11.67 12.44
C ILE A 420 -22.14 12.60 13.10
N ASN A 421 -22.31 13.90 12.93
CA ASN A 421 -21.44 14.98 13.40
C ASN A 421 -19.93 14.71 13.19
N PRO A 422 -19.47 14.37 11.97
CA PRO A 422 -18.06 14.03 11.72
C PRO A 422 -17.13 15.23 11.89
N GLU A 423 -15.94 15.01 12.44
CA GLU A 423 -14.90 16.04 12.63
C GLU A 423 -14.23 16.38 11.28
N LEU A 424 -14.88 17.26 10.50
CA LEU A 424 -14.44 17.70 9.17
C LEU A 424 -14.62 19.23 9.01
N PRO A 425 -13.75 19.94 8.26
CA PRO A 425 -13.93 21.37 7.98
C PRO A 425 -15.25 21.71 7.27
N GLU A 426 -15.82 20.75 6.54
CA GLU A 426 -17.13 20.87 5.88
C GLU A 426 -18.28 20.86 6.90
N THR A 427 -18.13 20.12 8.01
CA THR A 427 -19.08 20.11 9.13
C THR A 427 -19.10 21.45 9.84
N GLU A 428 -17.95 22.09 10.03
CA GLU A 428 -17.88 23.42 10.66
C GLU A 428 -18.59 24.48 9.82
N LYS A 429 -18.37 24.46 8.49
CA LYS A 429 -19.06 25.34 7.54
C LYS A 429 -20.58 25.13 7.57
N LEU A 430 -21.04 23.88 7.54
CA LEU A 430 -22.46 23.51 7.60
C LEU A 430 -23.11 23.69 8.98
N ARG A 431 -22.33 23.98 10.03
CA ARG A 431 -22.82 24.35 11.37
C ARG A 431 -22.92 25.87 11.56
N ALA A 432 -22.25 26.64 10.70
CA ALA A 432 -22.25 28.10 10.72
C ALA A 432 -23.19 28.73 9.68
N TRP A 433 -23.65 27.94 8.71
CA TRP A 433 -24.75 28.21 7.78
C TRP A 433 -26.09 27.81 8.41
#